data_AF-A0A060W560-F1
#
_entry.id   AF-A0A060W560-F1
#
_cell.length_a   1.000
_cell.length_b   1.000
_cell.length_c   1.000
_cell.angle_alpha   90.00
_cell.angle_beta   90.00
_cell.angle_gamma   90.00
#
_symmetry.space_group_name_H-M   'P 1'
#
loop_
_entity.id
_entity.type
_entity.pdbx_description
1 polymer ?
#
loop_
_entity_poly.entity_id
_entity_poly.type
_entity_poly.pdbx_seq_one_letter_code
_entity_poly.pdbx_strand_id
1 'polypeptide(L)'
;MFGSCFPPVSARINTFLWALIFLTTFGLCSELKVRVRLADGQITEEVLEADSEKDSITLEFKQQDGTLITFVADFKQHVKIFRALILGELERGQSQYQALCFISHLNHNEFIPSESMARLRQKNPQSIRTAEERRGLDQLTMNVAVNLSQAWQLSSHIHNMCSEAREAIYTRERDVKHWLERGQ
;
A
#
# COMPACT_ATOMS: atom_id res chain seq x y z
N MET A 1 -46.57 36.48 41.00
CA MET A 1 -46.66 35.18 40.30
C MET A 1 -45.42 35.06 39.42
N PHE A 2 -44.68 33.97 39.59
CA PHE A 2 -43.34 33.74 39.02
C PHE A 2 -43.37 33.65 37.49
N GLY A 3 -42.44 34.33 36.83
CA GLY A 3 -42.14 34.17 35.40
C GLY A 3 -40.66 33.84 35.23
N SER A 4 -40.33 32.56 35.30
CA SER A 4 -38.99 32.01 35.06
C SER A 4 -38.69 32.03 33.56
N CYS A 5 -37.63 32.71 33.15
CA CYS A 5 -37.13 32.68 31.78
C CYS A 5 -36.04 31.61 31.67
N PHE A 6 -36.35 30.46 31.05
CA PHE A 6 -35.37 29.45 30.69
C PHE A 6 -34.65 29.86 29.39
N PRO A 7 -33.31 29.80 29.30
CA PRO A 7 -32.62 29.91 28.03
C PRO A 7 -32.83 28.63 27.20
N PRO A 8 -32.93 28.72 25.86
CA PRO A 8 -33.13 27.56 25.02
C PRO A 8 -31.87 26.68 24.98
N VAL A 9 -32.05 25.40 25.32
CA VAL A 9 -31.07 24.30 25.32
C VAL A 9 -30.64 23.88 23.89
N SER A 10 -30.84 24.74 22.88
CA SER A 10 -30.65 24.37 21.46
C SER A 10 -29.26 24.76 20.90
N ALA A 11 -28.48 25.59 21.59
CA ALA A 11 -27.24 26.14 21.05
C ALA A 11 -25.94 25.40 21.47
N ARG A 12 -26.00 24.42 22.38
CA ARG A 12 -24.80 23.70 22.87
C ARG A 12 -24.49 22.39 22.13
N ILE A 13 -25.47 21.82 21.44
CA ILE A 13 -25.32 20.52 20.76
C ILE A 13 -24.59 20.70 19.42
N ASN A 14 -24.76 21.84 18.76
CA ASN A 14 -24.19 22.09 17.43
C ASN A 14 -22.68 22.34 17.43
N THR A 15 -22.13 22.90 18.51
CA THR A 15 -20.69 23.16 18.63
C THR A 15 -19.88 21.90 18.94
N PHE A 16 -20.45 20.95 19.70
CA PHE A 16 -19.83 19.65 19.97
C PHE A 16 -19.79 18.76 18.73
N LEU A 17 -20.85 18.77 17.92
CA LEU A 17 -20.90 18.05 16.64
C LEU A 17 -19.88 18.60 15.64
N TRP A 18 -19.74 19.94 15.55
CA TRP A 18 -18.70 20.55 14.70
C TRP A 18 -17.27 20.26 15.20
N ALA A 19 -17.04 20.26 16.51
CA ALA A 19 -15.72 19.89 17.07
C ALA A 19 -15.37 18.41 16.83
N LEU A 20 -16.36 17.51 16.88
CA LEU A 20 -16.18 16.09 16.59
C LEU A 20 -15.92 15.84 15.09
N ILE A 21 -16.57 16.61 14.21
CA ILE A 21 -16.34 16.57 12.75
C ILE A 21 -14.97 17.16 12.38
N PHE A 22 -14.44 18.11 13.15
CA PHE A 22 -13.09 18.66 12.96
C PHE A 22 -11.98 17.75 13.50
N LEU A 23 -12.29 16.84 14.44
CA LEU A 23 -11.32 15.89 15.01
C LEU A 23 -11.09 14.63 14.15
N THR A 24 -11.91 14.38 13.13
CA THR A 24 -11.86 13.15 12.32
C THR A 24 -11.12 13.29 10.99
N THR A 25 -10.50 14.44 10.71
CA THR A 25 -9.98 14.76 9.37
C THR A 25 -8.48 15.03 9.30
N PHE A 26 -7.63 14.31 10.05
CA PHE A 26 -6.18 14.39 9.79
C PHE A 26 -5.47 13.05 9.95
N GLY A 27 -5.89 12.06 9.14
CA GLY A 27 -4.95 11.01 8.74
C GLY A 27 -3.89 11.63 7.84
N LEU A 28 -2.62 11.61 8.26
CA LEU A 28 -1.47 12.10 7.48
C LEU A 28 -1.14 11.10 6.36
N CYS A 29 -2.05 10.93 5.40
CA CYS A 29 -1.74 10.27 4.15
C CYS A 29 -0.97 11.26 3.26
N SER A 30 0.22 10.86 2.84
CA SER A 30 1.04 11.66 1.91
C SER A 30 1.19 10.89 0.62
N GLU A 31 0.78 11.50 -0.50
CA GLU A 31 1.01 10.98 -1.86
C GLU A 31 2.09 11.82 -2.55
N LEU A 32 2.97 11.16 -3.31
CA LEU A 32 4.01 11.80 -4.09
C LEU A 32 4.19 11.09 -5.43
N LYS A 33 4.02 11.83 -6.53
CA LYS A 33 4.28 11.32 -7.88
C LYS A 33 5.67 11.70 -8.33
N VAL A 34 6.49 10.71 -8.67
CA VAL A 34 7.91 10.89 -8.99
C VAL A 34 8.17 10.40 -10.40
N ARG A 35 8.77 11.25 -11.24
CA ARG A 35 9.29 10.81 -12.53
C ARG A 35 10.66 10.19 -12.33
N VAL A 36 10.80 8.91 -12.64
CA VAL A 36 12.03 8.15 -12.41
C VAL A 36 12.59 7.66 -13.73
N ARG A 37 13.91 7.75 -13.88
CA ARG A 37 14.64 7.12 -14.98
C ARG A 37 15.03 5.70 -14.59
N LEU A 38 14.48 4.72 -15.29
CA LEU A 38 14.77 3.30 -15.14
C LEU A 38 16.17 2.96 -15.67
N ALA A 39 16.64 1.75 -15.35
CA ALA A 39 17.99 1.29 -15.73
C ALA A 39 18.21 1.22 -17.25
N ASP A 40 17.14 0.98 -18.01
CA ASP A 40 17.10 0.98 -19.48
C ASP A 40 17.06 2.39 -20.10
N GLY A 41 17.03 3.44 -19.29
CA GLY A 41 16.99 4.84 -19.71
C GLY A 41 15.58 5.41 -19.94
N GLN A 42 14.53 4.60 -19.87
CA GLN A 42 13.14 5.08 -19.97
C GLN A 42 12.73 5.87 -18.75
N ILE A 43 11.73 6.73 -18.93
CA ILE A 43 11.17 7.56 -17.87
C ILE A 43 9.75 7.06 -17.58
N THR A 44 9.50 6.70 -16.33
CA THR A 44 8.17 6.30 -15.85
C THR A 44 7.74 7.21 -14.70
N GLU A 45 6.45 7.19 -14.39
CA GLU A 45 5.90 7.82 -13.20
C GLU A 45 5.67 6.73 -12.14
N GLU A 46 6.21 6.98 -10.95
CA GLU A 46 6.02 6.15 -9.76
C GLU A 46 5.19 6.94 -8.75
N VAL A 47 4.16 6.33 -8.19
CA VAL A 47 3.33 6.90 -7.13
C VAL A 47 3.79 6.30 -5.80
N LEU A 48 4.21 7.17 -4.89
CA LEU A 48 4.61 6.82 -3.53
C LEU A 48 3.55 7.34 -2.57
N GLU A 49 2.97 6.46 -1.77
CA GLU A 49 2.06 6.82 -0.70
C GLU A 49 2.60 6.34 0.64
N ALA A 50 2.35 7.13 1.69
CA ALA A 50 2.68 6.76 3.05
C ALA A 50 1.49 7.03 3.98
N ASP A 51 1.17 6.04 4.81
CA ASP A 51 0.18 6.11 5.88
C ASP A 51 0.90 5.94 7.21
N SER A 52 1.13 7.05 7.92
CA SER A 52 1.84 7.03 9.20
C SER A 52 0.99 6.45 10.34
N GLU A 53 -0.34 6.39 10.20
CA GLU A 53 -1.22 5.83 11.23
C GLU A 53 -1.24 4.30 11.16
N LYS A 54 -1.29 3.77 9.93
CA LYS A 54 -1.20 2.32 9.69
C LYS A 54 0.24 1.79 9.69
N ASP A 55 1.22 2.70 9.70
CA ASP A 55 2.64 2.41 9.55
C ASP A 55 2.91 1.54 8.30
N SER A 56 2.47 2.07 7.15
CA SER A 56 2.64 1.41 5.87
C SER A 56 2.96 2.39 4.75
N ILE A 57 3.56 1.85 3.68
CA ILE A 57 3.84 2.57 2.44
C ILE A 57 3.28 1.79 1.25
N THR A 58 2.91 2.51 0.21
CA THR A 58 2.52 1.96 -1.09
C THR A 58 3.41 2.56 -2.17
N LEU A 59 3.87 1.71 -3.09
CA LEU A 59 4.55 2.11 -4.31
C LEU A 59 3.78 1.55 -5.50
N GLU A 60 3.43 2.38 -6.47
CA GLU A 60 2.81 1.94 -7.72
C GLU A 60 3.59 2.46 -8.93
N PHE A 61 3.85 1.58 -9.88
CA PHE A 61 4.52 1.94 -11.14
C PHE A 61 4.14 0.99 -12.26
N LYS A 62 4.22 1.50 -13.49
CA LYS A 62 3.94 0.74 -14.70
C LYS A 62 5.24 0.34 -15.39
N GLN A 63 5.37 -0.94 -15.71
CA GLN A 63 6.44 -1.49 -16.53
C GLN A 63 6.18 -1.25 -18.03
N GLN A 64 7.22 -1.41 -18.85
CA GLN A 64 7.15 -1.14 -20.28
C GLN A 64 6.18 -2.05 -21.04
N ASP A 65 6.06 -3.30 -20.60
CA ASP A 65 5.16 -4.32 -21.15
C ASP A 65 3.69 -4.05 -20.82
N GLY A 66 3.41 -3.00 -20.04
CA GLY A 66 2.07 -2.66 -19.59
C GLY A 66 1.71 -3.22 -18.22
N THR A 67 2.54 -4.08 -17.63
CA THR A 67 2.32 -4.65 -16.30
C THR A 67 2.32 -3.54 -15.25
N LEU A 68 1.22 -3.44 -14.50
CA LEU A 68 1.11 -2.51 -13.36
C LEU A 68 1.53 -3.23 -12.09
N ILE A 69 2.54 -2.70 -11.41
CA ILE A 69 3.03 -3.22 -10.13
C ILE A 69 2.55 -2.29 -9.02
N THR A 70 1.82 -2.86 -8.06
CA THR A 70 1.51 -2.20 -6.79
C THR A 70 2.21 -2.96 -5.68
N PHE A 71 2.95 -2.26 -4.84
CA PHE A 71 3.68 -2.80 -3.71
C PHE A 71 3.20 -2.15 -2.43
N VAL A 72 2.99 -2.94 -1.38
CA VAL A 72 2.70 -2.44 -0.03
C VAL A 72 3.71 -3.03 0.95
N ALA A 73 4.32 -2.19 1.78
CA ALA A 73 5.05 -2.61 2.95
C ALA A 73 4.27 -2.21 4.21
N ASP A 74 3.83 -3.22 4.98
CA ASP A 74 3.20 -3.06 6.29
C ASP A 74 4.29 -3.28 7.34
N PHE A 75 4.83 -2.17 7.87
CA PHE A 75 5.90 -2.22 8.87
C PHE A 75 5.38 -2.69 10.22
N LYS A 76 4.10 -2.44 10.52
CA LYS A 76 3.45 -2.88 11.76
C LYS A 76 3.39 -4.40 11.85
N GLN A 77 2.95 -5.07 10.78
CA GLN A 77 2.85 -6.52 10.72
C GLN A 77 4.10 -7.22 10.17
N HIS A 78 5.08 -6.46 9.67
CA HIS A 78 6.29 -6.99 9.02
C HIS A 78 5.95 -7.86 7.80
N VAL A 79 4.98 -7.40 7.00
CA VAL A 79 4.53 -8.08 5.78
C VAL A 79 4.72 -7.15 4.59
N LYS A 80 5.19 -7.71 3.49
CA LYS A 80 5.24 -7.00 2.21
C LYS A 80 4.47 -7.76 1.13
N ILE A 81 3.76 -7.01 0.30
CA ILE A 81 2.79 -7.52 -0.67
C ILE A 81 3.10 -6.91 -2.03
N PHE A 82 3.31 -7.75 -3.04
CA PHE A 82 3.43 -7.32 -4.43
C PHE A 82 2.20 -7.80 -5.20
N ARG A 83 1.48 -6.88 -5.83
CA ARG A 83 0.45 -7.19 -6.82
C ARG A 83 1.00 -6.85 -8.20
N ALA A 84 0.93 -7.80 -9.11
CA ALA A 84 1.18 -7.57 -10.53
C ALA A 84 -0.13 -7.75 -11.32
N LEU A 85 -0.53 -6.70 -12.04
CA LEU A 85 -1.62 -6.73 -13.00
C LEU A 85 -1.02 -6.82 -14.40
N ILE A 86 -1.10 -8.01 -14.99
CA ILE A 86 -0.53 -8.32 -16.31
C ILE A 86 -1.66 -8.27 -17.33
N LEU A 87 -1.43 -7.65 -18.48
CA LEU A 87 -2.42 -7.61 -19.55
C LEU A 87 -2.65 -9.01 -20.12
N GLY A 88 -3.91 -9.41 -20.24
CA GLY A 88 -4.27 -10.70 -20.81
C GLY A 88 -4.44 -10.65 -22.33
N GLU A 89 -4.39 -11.81 -22.96
CA GLU A 89 -4.53 -11.96 -24.41
C GLU A 89 -5.99 -12.21 -24.80
N LEU A 90 -6.75 -11.14 -25.06
CA LEU A 90 -8.17 -11.22 -25.45
C LEU A 90 -8.39 -12.07 -26.71
N GLU A 91 -7.46 -12.03 -27.67
CA GLU A 91 -7.50 -12.84 -28.91
C GLU A 91 -7.40 -14.35 -28.63
N ARG A 92 -6.90 -14.73 -27.45
CA ARG A 92 -6.86 -16.12 -26.97
C ARG A 92 -7.99 -16.44 -25.98
N GLY A 93 -8.97 -15.54 -25.84
CA GLY A 93 -10.09 -15.71 -24.91
C GLY A 93 -9.73 -15.51 -23.44
N GLN A 94 -8.59 -14.87 -23.13
CA GLN A 94 -8.25 -14.52 -21.75
C GLN A 94 -9.03 -13.30 -21.28
N SER A 95 -9.05 -13.03 -19.98
CA SER A 95 -9.55 -11.78 -19.42
C SER A 95 -8.68 -10.59 -19.84
N GLN A 96 -9.19 -9.37 -19.69
CA GLN A 96 -8.44 -8.14 -20.01
C GLN A 96 -7.11 -8.05 -19.25
N TYR A 97 -7.09 -8.55 -18.02
CA TYR A 97 -5.89 -8.65 -17.21
C TYR A 97 -5.93 -9.90 -16.33
N GLN A 98 -4.75 -10.31 -15.87
CA GLN A 98 -4.53 -11.31 -14.83
C GLN A 98 -3.85 -10.63 -13.65
N ALA A 99 -4.40 -10.83 -12.45
CA ALA A 99 -3.80 -10.39 -11.21
C ALA A 99 -3.01 -11.52 -10.56
N LEU A 100 -1.78 -11.22 -10.13
CA LEU A 100 -0.93 -12.09 -9.31
C LEU A 100 -0.64 -11.36 -8.00
N CYS A 101 -0.73 -12.05 -6.87
CA CYS A 101 -0.37 -11.49 -5.58
C CYS A 101 0.74 -12.31 -4.92
N PHE A 102 1.78 -11.65 -4.43
CA PHE A 102 2.90 -12.27 -3.75
C PHE A 102 3.07 -11.68 -2.37
N ILE A 103 3.08 -12.53 -1.35
CA ILE A 103 3.14 -12.14 0.06
C ILE A 103 4.43 -12.69 0.65
N SER A 104 5.18 -11.86 1.38
CA SER A 104 6.46 -12.23 1.98
C SER A 104 6.66 -11.51 3.31
N HIS A 105 7.53 -12.05 4.17
CA HIS A 105 8.06 -11.30 5.31
C HIS A 105 8.83 -10.07 4.84
N LEU A 106 8.63 -8.94 5.54
CA LEU A 106 9.37 -7.69 5.37
C LEU A 106 10.55 -7.66 6.33
N ASN A 107 11.77 -7.57 5.78
CA ASN A 107 12.96 -7.49 6.61
C ASN A 107 13.16 -6.06 7.14
N HIS A 108 13.80 -5.94 8.30
CA HIS A 108 14.21 -4.64 8.83
C HIS A 108 15.17 -3.93 7.87
N ASN A 109 15.02 -2.61 7.76
CA ASN A 109 15.84 -1.73 6.92
C ASN A 109 15.85 -2.07 5.42
N GLU A 110 14.85 -2.83 4.95
CA GLU A 110 14.70 -3.11 3.53
C GLU A 110 14.16 -1.88 2.77
N PHE A 111 13.24 -1.13 3.38
CA PHE A 111 12.56 0.03 2.79
C PHE A 111 12.58 1.26 3.72
N ILE A 112 12.31 2.43 3.13
CA ILE A 112 12.17 3.71 3.85
C ILE A 112 10.89 3.64 4.70
N PRO A 113 10.97 3.86 6.03
CA PRO A 113 9.80 3.82 6.91
C PRO A 113 8.72 4.84 6.53
N SER A 114 7.47 4.54 6.90
CA SER A 114 6.28 5.36 6.61
C SER A 114 6.44 6.82 7.03
N GLU A 115 6.94 7.10 8.25
CA GLU A 115 7.14 8.46 8.76
C GLU A 115 8.15 9.26 7.93
N SER A 116 9.22 8.60 7.46
CA SER A 116 10.23 9.24 6.61
C SER A 116 9.68 9.52 5.21
N MET A 117 8.92 8.57 4.65
CA MET A 117 8.28 8.72 3.34
C MET A 117 7.20 9.81 3.35
N ALA A 118 6.41 9.91 4.42
CA ALA A 118 5.36 10.92 4.56
C ALA A 118 5.88 12.37 4.58
N ARG A 119 7.15 12.54 4.93
CA ARG A 119 7.85 13.85 4.94
C ARG A 119 8.53 14.18 3.62
N LEU A 120 8.58 13.26 2.67
CA LEU A 120 9.16 13.54 1.35
C LEU A 120 8.37 14.65 0.66
N ARG A 121 9.09 15.62 0.12
CA ARG A 121 8.52 16.74 -0.64
C ARG A 121 9.37 16.99 -1.87
N GLN A 122 8.71 17.23 -3.00
CA GLN A 122 9.39 17.60 -4.24
C GLN A 122 9.49 19.11 -4.37
N LYS A 123 10.73 19.61 -4.47
CA LYS A 123 10.97 21.01 -4.84
C LYS A 123 10.57 21.30 -6.30
N ASN A 124 10.73 20.32 -7.19
CA ASN A 124 10.34 20.41 -8.59
C ASN A 124 9.70 19.09 -9.05
N PRO A 125 8.37 19.05 -9.28
CA PRO A 125 7.66 17.86 -9.77
C PRO A 125 8.12 17.40 -11.16
N GLN A 126 8.68 18.32 -11.97
CA GLN A 126 9.21 18.01 -13.29
C GLN A 126 10.67 17.50 -13.24
N SER A 127 11.28 17.35 -12.06
CA SER A 127 12.61 16.76 -11.98
C SER A 127 12.53 15.26 -12.27
N ILE A 128 13.34 14.78 -13.22
CA ILE A 128 13.54 13.34 -13.42
C ILE A 128 14.56 12.87 -12.37
N ARG A 129 14.19 11.87 -11.58
CA ARG A 129 15.03 11.27 -10.54
C ARG A 129 15.73 10.02 -11.09
N THR A 130 16.93 9.77 -10.60
CA THR A 130 17.69 8.55 -10.90
C THR A 130 18.10 7.96 -9.57
N ALA A 131 18.00 6.63 -9.44
CA ALA A 131 18.40 5.95 -8.22
C ALA A 131 19.88 6.24 -7.89
N GLU A 132 20.15 6.60 -6.64
CA GLU A 132 21.51 6.84 -6.14
C GLU A 132 22.34 5.55 -6.15
N GLU A 133 21.70 4.44 -5.74
CA GLU A 133 22.24 3.09 -5.76
C GLU A 133 21.50 2.26 -6.83
N ARG A 134 22.25 1.54 -7.66
CA ARG A 134 21.68 0.57 -8.61
C ARG A 134 21.85 -0.84 -8.04
N ARG A 135 20.80 -1.33 -7.37
CA ARG A 135 20.73 -2.72 -6.92
C ARG A 135 20.48 -3.65 -8.12
N GLY A 136 21.04 -4.86 -8.05
CA GLY A 136 20.83 -5.89 -9.06
C GLY A 136 19.41 -6.46 -9.03
N LEU A 137 19.14 -7.41 -9.93
CA LEU A 137 17.88 -8.15 -9.94
C LEU A 137 17.83 -9.12 -8.75
N ASP A 138 16.83 -8.96 -7.89
CA ASP A 138 16.51 -9.95 -6.85
C ASP A 138 15.55 -11.00 -7.41
N GLN A 139 15.94 -12.27 -7.31
CA GLN A 139 15.12 -13.40 -7.73
C GLN A 139 14.42 -14.03 -6.52
N LEU A 140 13.09 -14.06 -6.56
CA LEU A 140 12.26 -14.66 -5.52
C LEU A 140 11.46 -15.82 -6.10
N THR A 141 11.59 -17.00 -5.48
CA THR A 141 10.80 -18.18 -5.84
C THR A 141 9.60 -18.32 -4.89
N MET A 142 8.40 -18.08 -5.42
CA MET A 142 7.14 -18.14 -4.67
C MET A 142 6.50 -19.52 -4.89
N ASN A 143 6.85 -20.48 -4.03
CA ASN A 143 6.56 -21.90 -4.23
C ASN A 143 5.32 -22.43 -3.49
N VAL A 144 4.64 -21.59 -2.71
CA VAL A 144 3.46 -21.99 -1.92
C VAL A 144 2.27 -21.13 -2.32
N ALA A 145 1.17 -21.77 -2.76
CA ALA A 145 -0.10 -21.09 -2.96
C ALA A 145 -0.82 -20.88 -1.62
N VAL A 146 -1.48 -19.74 -1.45
CA VAL A 146 -2.14 -19.36 -0.19
C VAL A 146 -3.59 -18.99 -0.45
N ASN A 147 -4.48 -19.38 0.45
CA ASN A 147 -5.87 -18.94 0.40
C ASN A 147 -6.00 -17.53 0.99
N LEU A 148 -6.72 -16.64 0.29
CA LEU A 148 -6.97 -15.27 0.76
C LEU A 148 -7.57 -15.22 2.18
N SER A 149 -8.47 -16.14 2.50
CA SER A 149 -9.13 -16.23 3.81
C SER A 149 -8.21 -16.62 4.97
N GLN A 150 -7.04 -17.20 4.67
CA GLN A 150 -6.00 -17.45 5.65
C GLN A 150 -5.01 -16.28 5.65
N ALA A 151 -4.60 -15.82 4.48
CA ALA A 151 -3.59 -14.78 4.33
C ALA A 151 -3.99 -13.44 4.95
N TRP A 152 -5.27 -13.03 4.90
CA TRP A 152 -5.71 -11.72 5.42
C TRP A 152 -5.46 -11.54 6.93
N GLN A 153 -5.23 -12.63 7.68
CA GLN A 153 -4.89 -12.57 9.10
C GLN A 153 -3.48 -11.99 9.34
N LEU A 154 -2.58 -12.10 8.35
CA LEU A 154 -1.21 -11.60 8.45
C LEU A 154 -1.13 -10.07 8.35
N SER A 155 -2.01 -9.46 7.54
CA SER A 155 -2.09 -8.01 7.38
C SER A 155 -3.44 -7.62 6.78
N SER A 156 -4.03 -6.54 7.28
CA SER A 156 -5.30 -6.00 6.77
C SER A 156 -5.20 -5.52 5.32
N HIS A 157 -3.99 -5.22 4.82
CA HIS A 157 -3.76 -4.77 3.45
C HIS A 157 -3.93 -5.91 2.43
N ILE A 158 -3.78 -7.17 2.84
CA ILE A 158 -3.81 -8.34 1.94
C ILE A 158 -5.16 -8.48 1.24
N HIS A 159 -6.27 -8.23 1.93
CA HIS A 159 -7.59 -8.38 1.33
C HIS A 159 -7.75 -7.47 0.10
N ASN A 160 -7.42 -6.18 0.25
CA ASN A 160 -7.57 -5.22 -0.83
C ASN A 160 -6.52 -5.44 -1.93
N MET A 161 -5.30 -5.80 -1.56
CA MET A 161 -4.21 -6.05 -2.51
C MET A 161 -4.39 -7.33 -3.33
N CYS A 162 -4.95 -8.39 -2.74
CA CYS A 162 -4.94 -9.72 -3.37
C CYS A 162 -6.32 -10.22 -3.82
N SER A 163 -7.42 -9.49 -3.54
CA SER A 163 -8.78 -9.94 -3.91
C SER A 163 -8.96 -10.23 -5.41
N GLU A 164 -8.37 -9.41 -6.28
CA GLU A 164 -8.43 -9.60 -7.74
C GLU A 164 -7.62 -10.80 -8.23
N ALA A 165 -6.59 -11.22 -7.48
CA ALA A 165 -5.73 -12.35 -7.84
C ALA A 165 -6.44 -13.70 -7.67
N ARG A 166 -7.59 -13.74 -6.97
CA ARG A 166 -8.40 -14.94 -6.72
C ARG A 166 -7.54 -16.08 -6.15
N GLU A 167 -7.17 -17.05 -6.97
CA GLU A 167 -6.37 -18.23 -6.59
C GLU A 167 -4.86 -18.05 -6.85
N ALA A 168 -4.45 -16.98 -7.55
CA ALA A 168 -3.06 -16.70 -7.90
C ALA A 168 -2.35 -15.88 -6.81
N ILE A 169 -2.42 -16.36 -5.58
CA ILE A 169 -1.80 -15.77 -4.40
C ILE A 169 -0.70 -16.70 -3.91
N TYR A 170 0.53 -16.21 -3.87
CA TYR A 170 1.70 -17.04 -3.58
C TYR A 170 2.59 -16.44 -2.50
N THR A 171 3.33 -17.32 -1.82
CA THR A 171 4.36 -16.98 -0.84
C THR A 171 5.53 -17.97 -0.93
N ARG A 172 6.53 -17.79 -0.07
CA ARG A 172 7.70 -18.67 0.04
C ARG A 172 7.52 -19.59 1.23
N GLU A 173 7.96 -20.84 1.10
CA GLU A 173 7.91 -21.81 2.19
C GLU A 173 8.60 -21.32 3.48
N ARG A 174 9.70 -20.56 3.34
CA ARG A 174 10.40 -19.95 4.48
C ARG A 174 9.56 -18.91 5.23
N ASP A 175 8.70 -18.17 4.53
CA ASP A 175 7.86 -17.16 5.17
C ASP A 175 6.72 -17.84 5.93
N VAL A 176 6.15 -18.92 5.38
CA VAL A 176 5.18 -19.76 6.09
C VAL A 176 5.77 -20.29 7.40
N LYS A 177 6.99 -20.85 7.36
CA LYS A 177 7.68 -21.32 8.57
C LYS A 177 7.90 -20.19 9.57
N HIS A 178 8.34 -19.02 9.10
CA HIS A 178 8.53 -17.84 9.93
C HIS A 178 7.25 -17.40 10.65
N TRP A 179 6.11 -17.37 9.96
CA TRP A 179 4.82 -16.97 10.57
C TRP A 179 4.33 -18.02 11.57
N LEU A 180 4.42 -19.31 11.23
CA LEU A 180 4.03 -20.40 12.14
C LEU A 180 4.85 -20.40 13.44
N GLU A 181 6.16 -20.15 13.37
CA GLU A 181 7.03 -20.05 14.55
C GLU A 181 6.65 -18.87 15.47
N ARG A 182 6.06 -17.81 14.90
CA ARG A 182 5.58 -16.63 15.63
C ARG A 182 4.13 -16.76 16.10
N GLY A 183 3.45 -17.86 15.78
CA GLY A 183 2.05 -18.09 16.10
C GLY A 183 1.10 -17.20 15.30
N GLN A 184 1.49 -16.82 14.09
CA GLN A 184 0.69 -16.06 13.13
C GLN A 184 0.07 -16.97 12.07
#